data_AF-A0A7V2EZK9-F1
#
_entry.id   AF-A0A7V2EZK9-F1
#
_cell.length_a   1.000
_cell.length_b   1.000
_cell.length_c   1.000
_cell.angle_alpha   90.00
_cell.angle_beta   90.00
_cell.angle_gamma   90.00
#
_symmetry.space_group_name_H-M   'P 1'
#
loop_
_entity.id
_entity.type
_entity.pdbx_description
1 polymer ?
#
loop_
_entity_poly.entity_id
_entity_poly.type
_entity_poly.pdbx_seq_one_letter_code
_entity_poly.pdbx_strand_id
1 'polypeptide(L)'
;DVDPLGIQITRGELIYMHGACTKLFGEVQIAYDGRVRACACRDTGGSLIIGDMKKTPLAEILCLDNAAYRSIIDDQMAGKFLSNCRSCSSYRSVYDHRAADAGAAMITIEQARKVIS
;
A
#
# COMPACT_ATOMS: atom_id res chain seq x y z
N ASP A 1 -7.30 -22.97 -11.28
CA ASP A 1 -6.84 -23.97 -10.32
C ASP A 1 -5.34 -24.16 -10.54
N VAL A 2 -4.54 -24.10 -9.47
CA VAL A 2 -3.06 -24.21 -9.53
C VAL A 2 -2.54 -25.50 -8.89
N ASP A 3 -3.44 -26.32 -8.35
CA ASP A 3 -3.08 -27.56 -7.65
C ASP A 3 -2.21 -28.51 -8.49
N PRO A 4 -2.40 -28.66 -9.82
CA PRO A 4 -1.53 -29.49 -10.66
C PRO A 4 -0.08 -28.99 -10.78
N LEU A 5 0.17 -27.72 -10.45
CA LEU A 5 1.50 -27.11 -10.50
C LEU A 5 2.27 -27.27 -9.18
N GLY A 6 1.67 -27.90 -8.16
CA GLY A 6 2.28 -28.07 -6.84
C GLY A 6 2.52 -26.75 -6.09
N ILE A 7 1.87 -25.65 -6.52
CA ILE A 7 2.03 -24.32 -5.91
C ILE A 7 1.13 -24.24 -4.68
N GLN A 8 1.74 -24.11 -3.50
CA GLN A 8 1.01 -23.84 -2.26
C GLN A 8 0.67 -22.34 -2.16
N ILE A 9 -0.60 -21.99 -2.41
CA ILE A 9 -1.09 -20.65 -2.16
C ILE A 9 -1.40 -20.48 -0.67
N THR A 10 -0.68 -19.57 -0.01
CA THR A 10 -1.05 -19.14 1.34
C THR A 10 -2.25 -18.21 1.26
N ARG A 11 -3.27 -18.43 2.10
CA ARG A 11 -4.42 -17.53 2.19
C ARG A 11 -3.95 -16.13 2.61
N GLY A 12 -4.18 -15.15 1.74
CA GLY A 12 -3.81 -13.74 1.97
C GLY A 12 -4.63 -13.02 3.05
N GLU A 13 -5.50 -13.75 3.77
CA GLU A 13 -6.42 -13.25 4.78
C GLU A 13 -5.79 -13.19 6.19
N LEU A 14 -4.63 -13.82 6.38
CA LEU A 14 -3.94 -13.92 7.67
C LEU A 14 -2.72 -13.00 7.78
N ILE A 15 -2.83 -11.79 7.23
CA ILE A 15 -1.76 -10.79 7.38
C ILE A 15 -1.90 -10.14 8.75
N TYR A 16 -0.86 -10.27 9.58
CA TYR A 16 -0.78 -9.57 10.85
C TYR A 16 -0.83 -8.05 10.61
N MET A 17 -1.91 -7.41 11.07
CA MET A 17 -2.11 -5.96 10.94
C MET A 17 -1.89 -5.29 12.29
N HIS A 18 -0.88 -4.43 12.37
CA HIS A 18 -0.53 -3.70 13.59
C HIS A 18 0.11 -2.37 13.20
N GLY A 19 -0.52 -1.25 13.54
CA GLY A 19 -0.04 0.06 13.12
C GLY A 19 -0.37 0.44 11.67
N ALA A 20 0.05 1.63 11.28
CA ALA A 20 -0.08 2.14 9.93
C ALA A 20 0.64 1.25 8.90
N CYS A 21 0.10 1.17 7.70
CA CYS A 21 0.75 0.58 6.56
C CYS A 21 1.87 1.50 6.06
N THR A 22 3.09 0.99 5.84
CA THR A 22 4.23 1.79 5.34
C THR A 22 3.96 2.47 4.01
N LYS A 23 3.07 1.88 3.21
CA LYS A 23 2.65 2.37 1.90
C LYS A 23 1.95 3.71 1.94
N LEU A 24 1.32 4.06 3.08
CA LEU A 24 0.73 5.38 3.27
C LEU A 24 1.76 6.51 3.08
N PHE A 25 3.02 6.26 3.46
CA PHE A 25 4.07 7.28 3.52
C PHE A 25 4.91 7.40 2.25
N GLY A 26 4.81 6.44 1.32
CA GLY A 26 5.69 6.40 0.14
C GLY A 26 5.03 5.96 -1.17
N GLU A 27 3.81 5.42 -1.12
CA GLU A 27 3.14 4.84 -2.29
C GLU A 27 1.73 5.44 -2.47
N VAL A 28 1.69 6.72 -2.79
CA VAL A 28 0.45 7.47 -3.07
C VAL A 28 0.02 7.32 -4.54
N GLN A 29 -1.29 7.36 -4.78
CA GLN A 29 -1.87 7.30 -6.12
C GLN A 29 -2.58 8.60 -6.46
N ILE A 30 -2.35 9.10 -7.68
CA ILE A 30 -3.09 10.21 -8.27
C ILE A 30 -3.97 9.62 -9.38
N ALA A 31 -5.29 9.75 -9.24
CA ALA A 31 -6.25 9.32 -10.24
C ALA A 31 -6.30 10.29 -11.42
N TYR A 32 -6.78 9.83 -12.58
CA TYR A 32 -6.88 10.63 -13.81
C TYR A 32 -7.70 11.92 -13.64
N ASP A 33 -8.62 11.95 -12.68
CA ASP A 33 -9.47 13.09 -12.39
C ASP A 33 -8.86 14.08 -11.38
N GLY A 34 -7.64 13.85 -10.93
CA GLY A 34 -6.92 14.71 -9.98
C GLY A 34 -7.05 14.29 -8.52
N ARG A 35 -7.93 13.33 -8.17
CA ARG A 35 -8.06 12.83 -6.80
C ARG A 35 -6.79 12.11 -6.35
N VAL A 36 -6.32 12.43 -5.16
CA VAL A 36 -5.17 11.81 -4.51
C VAL A 36 -5.64 10.78 -3.50
N ARG A 37 -5.05 9.60 -3.51
CA ARG A 37 -5.37 8.46 -2.65
C ARG A 37 -4.14 8.06 -1.84
N ALA A 38 -4.33 7.74 -0.57
CA ALA A 38 -3.25 7.44 0.36
C ALA A 38 -2.51 6.12 0.07
N CYS A 39 -3.01 5.26 -0.82
CA CYS A 39 -2.37 3.99 -1.13
C CYS A 39 -2.58 3.58 -2.59
N ALA A 40 -1.48 3.27 -3.29
CA ALA A 40 -1.49 2.81 -4.67
C ALA A 40 -1.90 1.35 -4.85
N CYS A 41 -1.85 0.53 -3.80
CA CYS A 41 -1.93 -0.92 -3.96
C CYS A 41 -3.35 -1.45 -4.22
N ARG A 42 -4.36 -0.94 -3.51
CA ARG A 42 -5.73 -1.48 -3.59
C ARG A 42 -6.84 -0.44 -3.47
N ASP A 43 -6.54 0.86 -3.46
CA ASP A 43 -7.59 1.88 -3.31
C ASP A 43 -8.31 2.21 -4.62
N THR A 44 -8.64 1.22 -5.44
CA THR A 44 -9.33 1.46 -6.73
C THR A 44 -10.70 2.11 -6.55
N GLY A 45 -11.39 1.78 -5.45
CA GLY A 45 -12.68 2.34 -5.05
C GLY A 45 -12.64 3.73 -4.41
N GLY A 46 -11.45 4.29 -4.11
CA GLY A 46 -11.32 5.63 -3.54
C GLY A 46 -11.73 5.75 -2.07
N SER A 47 -11.65 4.67 -1.30
CA SER A 47 -11.89 4.67 0.14
C SER A 47 -10.79 5.38 0.95
N LEU A 48 -9.63 5.64 0.34
CA LEU A 48 -8.51 6.35 0.95
C LEU A 48 -8.21 7.67 0.23
N ILE A 49 -9.23 8.36 -0.28
CA ILE A 49 -9.06 9.70 -0.87
C ILE A 49 -8.61 10.67 0.22
N ILE A 50 -7.51 11.37 -0.04
CA ILE A 50 -6.90 12.36 0.86
C ILE A 50 -6.90 13.77 0.28
N GLY A 51 -7.28 13.95 -0.99
CA GLY A 51 -7.37 15.28 -1.59
C GLY A 51 -7.64 15.27 -3.08
N ASP A 52 -7.54 16.45 -3.69
CA ASP A 52 -7.68 16.69 -5.12
C ASP A 52 -6.67 17.75 -5.55
N MET A 53 -5.74 17.39 -6.46
CA MET A 53 -4.68 18.29 -6.92
C MET A 53 -5.19 19.48 -7.73
N LYS A 54 -6.45 19.44 -8.19
CA LYS A 54 -7.08 20.58 -8.85
C LYS A 54 -7.46 21.69 -7.87
N LYS A 55 -7.48 21.39 -6.56
CA LYS A 55 -7.91 22.31 -5.49
C LYS A 55 -6.81 22.65 -4.51
N THR A 56 -5.97 21.67 -4.19
CA THR A 56 -4.99 21.76 -3.11
C THR A 56 -3.62 21.30 -3.62
N PRO A 57 -2.53 22.02 -3.34
CA PRO A 57 -1.18 21.57 -3.70
C PRO A 57 -0.87 20.20 -3.11
N LEU A 58 -0.15 19.35 -3.87
CA LEU A 58 0.19 18.01 -3.43
C LEU A 58 0.95 18.00 -2.09
N ALA A 59 1.80 19.00 -1.85
CA ALA A 59 2.53 19.14 -0.59
C ALA A 59 1.59 19.32 0.62
N GLU A 60 0.48 20.04 0.45
CA GLU A 60 -0.53 20.20 1.50
C GLU A 60 -1.38 18.93 1.67
N ILE A 61 -1.67 18.24 0.56
CA ILE A 61 -2.40 16.96 0.58
C ILE A 61 -1.60 15.88 1.33
N LEU A 62 -0.28 15.82 1.12
CA LEU A 62 0.62 14.84 1.74
C LEU A 62 1.20 15.29 3.09
N CYS A 63 0.67 16.38 3.66
CA CYS A 63 1.04 16.88 4.97
C CYS A 63 0.27 16.13 6.08
N LEU A 64 0.90 15.90 7.24
CA LEU A 64 0.22 15.31 8.41
C LEU A 64 -0.87 16.22 9.01
N ASP A 65 -0.86 17.51 8.67
CA ASP A 65 -1.94 18.45 9.05
C ASP A 65 -3.20 18.23 8.22
N ASN A 66 -3.12 17.49 7.10
CA ASN A 66 -4.31 17.07 6.36
C ASN A 66 -5.12 16.07 7.18
N ALA A 67 -6.29 16.52 7.66
CA ALA A 67 -7.16 15.71 8.50
C ALA A 67 -7.58 14.38 7.86
N ALA A 68 -7.82 14.34 6.54
CA ALA A 68 -8.19 13.11 5.85
C ALA A 68 -7.03 12.10 5.89
N TYR A 69 -5.82 12.57 5.57
CA TYR A 69 -4.63 11.72 5.58
C TYR A 69 -4.29 11.24 7.00
N ARG A 70 -4.30 12.15 7.98
CA ARG A 70 -4.07 11.82 9.39
C ARG A 70 -5.09 10.83 9.93
N SER A 71 -6.38 10.98 9.60
CA SER A 71 -7.41 10.06 10.09
C SER A 71 -7.18 8.61 9.66
N ILE A 72 -6.71 8.39 8.43
CA ILE A 72 -6.38 7.04 7.93
C ILE A 72 -5.20 6.46 8.70
N ILE A 73 -4.18 7.27 8.98
CA ILE A 73 -3.01 6.85 9.76
C ILE A 73 -3.46 6.49 11.18
N ASP A 74 -4.16 7.39 11.86
CA ASP A 74 -4.61 7.22 13.24
C ASP A 74 -5.53 5.99 13.40
N ASP A 75 -6.44 5.79 12.45
CA ASP A 75 -7.31 4.61 12.44
C ASP A 75 -6.48 3.32 12.34
N GLN A 76 -5.52 3.24 11.42
CA GLN A 76 -4.65 2.05 11.30
C GLN A 76 -3.75 1.87 12.53
N MET A 77 -3.27 2.96 13.13
CA MET A 77 -2.54 2.92 14.40
C MET A 77 -3.41 2.36 15.54
N ALA A 78 -4.71 2.66 15.54
CA ALA A 78 -5.69 2.12 16.48
C ALA A 78 -6.23 0.72 16.10
N GLY A 79 -5.66 0.07 15.06
CA GLY A 79 -6.13 -1.24 14.59
C GLY A 79 -7.46 -1.21 13.81
N LYS A 80 -7.93 -0.01 13.44
CA LYS A 80 -9.14 0.20 12.64
C LYS A 80 -8.76 0.27 11.16
N PHE A 81 -8.93 -0.83 10.45
CA PHE A 81 -8.62 -0.91 9.03
C PHE A 81 -9.88 -0.74 8.19
N LEU A 82 -9.85 0.10 7.16
CA LEU A 82 -10.94 0.19 6.18
C LEU A 82 -11.04 -1.11 5.36
N SER A 83 -12.17 -1.32 4.68
CA SER A 83 -12.47 -2.58 3.97
C SER A 83 -11.39 -2.96 2.94
N ASN A 84 -10.83 -1.98 2.25
CA ASN A 84 -9.74 -2.14 1.30
C ASN A 84 -8.42 -2.59 1.97
N CYS A 85 -8.15 -2.09 3.18
CA CYS A 85 -6.99 -2.49 3.97
C CYS A 85 -7.17 -3.89 4.55
N ARG A 86 -8.37 -4.22 5.05
CA ARG A 86 -8.68 -5.54 5.63
C ARG A 86 -8.49 -6.70 4.65
N SER A 87 -8.70 -6.47 3.36
CA SER A 87 -8.48 -7.47 2.31
C SER A 87 -7.14 -7.31 1.58
N CYS A 88 -6.24 -6.45 2.08
CA CYS A 88 -5.01 -6.12 1.39
C CYS A 88 -3.91 -7.15 1.63
N SER A 89 -3.64 -7.95 0.60
CA SER A 89 -2.51 -8.89 0.55
C SER A 89 -1.12 -8.24 0.57
N SER A 90 -1.04 -6.91 0.46
CA SER A 90 0.20 -6.14 0.36
C SER A 90 0.44 -5.22 1.56
N TYR A 91 -0.38 -5.34 2.61
CA TYR A 91 -0.19 -4.58 3.84
C TYR A 91 1.20 -4.86 4.45
N ARG A 92 1.86 -3.80 4.93
CA ARG A 92 3.13 -3.85 5.62
C ARG A 92 3.09 -2.90 6.80
N SER A 93 3.18 -3.44 8.01
CA SER A 93 3.21 -2.63 9.24
C SER A 93 4.44 -1.72 9.27
N VAL A 94 4.30 -0.50 9.79
CA VAL A 94 5.44 0.36 10.16
C VAL A 94 6.36 -0.25 11.23
N TYR A 95 5.90 -1.29 11.92
CA TYR A 95 6.69 -2.07 12.88
C TYR A 95 7.28 -3.35 12.26
N ASP A 96 7.08 -3.59 10.95
CA ASP A 96 7.65 -4.75 10.27
C ASP A 96 9.12 -4.50 9.87
N HIS A 97 10.04 -4.93 10.72
CA HIS A 97 11.48 -4.80 10.50
C HIS A 97 12.01 -5.63 9.31
N ARG A 98 11.24 -6.59 8.78
CA ARG A 98 11.67 -7.44 7.66
C ARG A 98 11.90 -6.66 6.36
N ALA A 99 11.29 -5.47 6.23
CA ALA A 99 11.52 -4.60 5.07
C ALA A 99 12.90 -3.94 5.08
N ALA A 100 13.50 -3.72 6.26
CA ALA A 100 14.85 -3.15 6.39
C ALA A 100 15.95 -4.14 6.00
N ASP A 101 15.69 -5.44 6.17
CA ASP A 101 16.62 -6.55 5.84
C ASP A 101 16.45 -7.09 4.41
N ALA A 102 15.57 -6.52 3.60
CA ALA A 102 15.39 -6.92 2.22
C ALA A 102 16.53 -6.38 1.35
N GLY A 103 17.75 -6.89 1.57
CA GLY A 103 18.87 -6.83 0.64
C GLY A 103 18.58 -7.63 -0.63
N ALA A 104 17.45 -7.36 -1.28
CA ALA A 104 17.15 -7.89 -2.59
C ALA A 104 18.18 -7.28 -3.54
N ALA A 105 19.09 -8.10 -4.04
CA ALA A 105 19.99 -7.71 -5.11
C ALA A 105 19.12 -7.22 -6.28
N MET A 106 19.17 -5.91 -6.55
CA MET A 106 18.53 -5.31 -7.71
C MET A 106 19.13 -5.95 -8.95
N ILE A 107 18.33 -6.73 -9.69
CA ILE A 107 18.76 -7.31 -10.97
C ILE A 107 18.37 -6.38 -12.11
N THR A 108 19.17 -6.34 -13.17
CA THR A 108 18.88 -5.56 -14.37
C THR A 108 17.71 -6.18 -15.15
N ILE A 109 17.08 -5.38 -16.02
CA ILE A 109 16.03 -5.84 -16.95
C ILE A 109 16.51 -7.05 -17.78
N GLU A 110 17.77 -7.08 -18.17
CA GLU A 110 18.36 -8.18 -18.95
C GLU A 110 18.49 -9.46 -18.12
N GLN A 111 18.83 -9.35 -16.84
CA GLN A 111 18.87 -10.48 -15.91
C GLN A 111 17.46 -11.02 -15.65
N ALA A 112 16.46 -10.15 -15.48
CA ALA A 112 15.07 -10.56 -15.29
C ALA A 112 14.52 -11.33 -16.50
N ARG A 113 14.85 -10.88 -17.72
CA ARG A 113 14.41 -11.52 -18.98
C ARG A 113 14.90 -12.96 -19.14
N LYS A 114 16.08 -13.30 -18.61
CA LYS A 114 16.64 -14.66 -18.67
C LYS A 114 15.95 -15.66 -17.73
N VAL A 115 15.25 -15.17 -16.71
CA VAL A 115 14.57 -16.01 -15.70
C VAL A 115 13.10 -16.25 -16.08
N ILE A 116 12.51 -15.34 -16.87
CA ILE A 116 11.11 -15.38 -17.28
C ILE A 116 10.91 -16.15 -18.61
N SER A 117 12.00 -16.44 -19.34
CA SER A 117 12.02 -17.30 -20.54
C SER A 117 12.24 -18.76 -20.18
#